data_AF-A0A349TFY3-F1
#
_entry.id   AF-A0A349TFY3-F1
#
_cell.length_a   1.000
_cell.length_b   1.000
_cell.length_c   1.000
_cell.angle_alpha   90.00
_cell.angle_beta   90.00
_cell.angle_gamma   90.00
#
_symmetry.space_group_name_H-M   'P 1'
#
loop_
_entity.id
_entity.type
_entity.pdbx_description
1 polymer ?
#
loop_
_entity_poly.entity_id
_entity_poly.type
_entity_poly.pdbx_seq_one_letter_code
_entity_poly.pdbx_strand_id
1 'polypeptide(L)' 'ALVVGAPVITADSQSLGLVDEIAGDNVVIKGEDESLVTLPRTLLAANPEGGLYALANYADIMAAMQAAGG' A
#
# COMPACT_ATOMS: atom_id res chain seq x y z
N ALA A 1 -9.33 11.29 -3.48
CA ALA A 1 -9.98 10.56 -2.38
C ALA A 1 -9.40 9.16 -2.35
N LEU A 2 -9.24 8.53 -1.18
CA LEU A 2 -8.75 7.15 -1.11
C LEU A 2 -9.86 6.25 -1.66
N VAL A 3 -9.61 5.54 -2.75
CA VAL A 3 -10.60 4.70 -3.42
C VAL A 3 -10.10 3.27 -3.52
N VAL A 4 -11.01 2.33 -3.32
CA VAL A 4 -10.76 0.91 -3.58
C VAL A 4 -10.49 0.73 -5.08
N GLY A 5 -9.50 -0.09 -5.43
CA GLY A 5 -9.00 -0.26 -6.78
C GLY A 5 -7.98 0.79 -7.21
N ALA A 6 -7.55 1.71 -6.33
CA ALA A 6 -6.47 2.64 -6.64
C ALA A 6 -5.12 1.90 -6.75
N PRO A 7 -4.28 2.23 -7.75
CA PRO A 7 -2.91 1.73 -7.81
C PRO A 7 -2.07 2.34 -6.69
N VAL A 8 -1.28 1.49 -6.03
CA VAL A 8 -0.34 1.88 -5.00
C VAL A 8 1.09 1.74 -5.53
N ILE A 9 1.80 2.85 -5.57
CA ILE A 9 3.21 2.92 -5.98
C ILE A 9 4.04 3.28 -4.76
N THR A 10 5.19 2.64 -4.60
CA THR A 10 6.13 2.88 -3.51
C THR A 10 7.04 4.08 -3.78
N ALA A 11 7.77 4.52 -2.75
CA ALA A 11 8.70 5.64 -2.88
C ALA A 11 9.81 5.38 -3.91
N ASP A 12 10.20 4.12 -4.11
CA ASP A 12 11.15 3.65 -5.12
C ASP A 12 10.53 3.39 -6.50
N SER A 13 9.31 3.89 -6.74
CA SER A 13 8.57 3.72 -8.00
C SER A 13 8.28 2.26 -8.36
N GLN A 14 8.18 1.37 -7.37
CA GLN A 14 7.71 0.00 -7.54
C GLN A 14 6.20 -0.07 -7.30
N SER A 15 5.48 -0.80 -8.15
CA SER A 15 4.07 -1.11 -7.92
C SER A 15 3.93 -2.09 -6.77
N LEU A 16 3.17 -1.71 -5.74
CA LEU A 16 2.84 -2.61 -4.63
C LEU A 16 1.58 -3.42 -4.94
N GLY A 17 0.68 -2.86 -5.75
CA GLY A 17 -0.58 -3.49 -6.12
C GLY A 17 -1.74 -2.49 -6.19
N LEU A 18 -2.95 -3.00 -5.95
CA LEU A 18 -4.20 -2.24 -5.96
C LEU A 18 -4.81 -2.24 -4.56
N VAL A 19 -5.48 -1.16 -4.17
CA VAL A 19 -6.25 -1.14 -2.92
C VAL A 19 -7.39 -2.15 -3.00
N ASP A 20 -7.42 -3.10 -2.07
CA ASP A 20 -8.49 -4.09 -1.93
C ASP A 20 -9.56 -3.59 -0.95
N GLU A 21 -9.14 -3.11 0.23
CA GLU A 21 -10.04 -2.64 1.26
C GLU A 21 -9.43 -1.47 2.05
N ILE A 22 -10.29 -0.58 2.56
CA ILE A 22 -9.88 0.53 3.44
C ILE A 22 -10.53 0.28 4.82
N ALA A 23 -9.77 -0.35 5.72
CA ALA A 23 -10.15 -0.61 7.09
C ALA A 23 -9.87 0.60 8.00
N GLY A 24 -10.60 1.69 7.78
CA GLY A 24 -10.48 2.93 8.56
C GLY A 24 -9.14 3.64 8.31
N ASP A 25 -8.22 3.52 9.27
CA ASP A 25 -6.86 4.07 9.18
C ASP A 25 -5.86 3.11 8.52
N ASN A 26 -6.24 1.85 8.29
CA ASN A 26 -5.43 0.88 7.56
C ASN A 26 -5.99 0.65 6.16
N VAL A 27 -5.10 0.36 5.21
CA VAL A 27 -5.43 0.08 3.81
C VAL A 27 -4.84 -1.27 3.46
N VAL A 28 -5.72 -2.18 3.04
CA VAL A 28 -5.36 -3.49 2.52
C VAL A 28 -5.14 -3.34 1.02
N ILE A 29 -3.98 -3.83 0.58
CA ILE A 29 -3.48 -3.70 -0.78
C ILE A 29 -3.26 -5.12 -1.27
N LYS A 30 -3.85 -5.44 -2.41
CA LYS A 30 -3.67 -6.73 -3.08
C LYS A 30 -2.61 -6.59 -4.16
N GLY A 31 -1.50 -7.31 -3.98
CA GLY A 31 -0.43 -7.46 -4.96
C GLY A 31 -0.86 -8.33 -6.15
N GLU A 32 -0.09 -8.27 -7.24
CA GLU A 32 -0.34 -9.06 -8.45
C GLU A 32 -0.22 -10.58 -8.19
N ASP A 33 0.64 -10.96 -7.24
CA ASP A 33 0.87 -12.30 -6.72
C ASP A 33 -0.18 -12.75 -5.67
N GLU A 34 -1.31 -12.05 -5.58
CA GLU A 34 -2.39 -12.28 -4.61
C GLU A 34 -1.97 -12.11 -3.13
N SER A 35 -0.79 -11.55 -2.88
CA SER A 35 -0.37 -11.16 -1.54
C SER A 35 -1.22 -10.01 -1.02
N LEU A 36 -1.62 -10.09 0.25
CA LEU A 36 -2.34 -9.03 0.94
C LEU A 36 -1.37 -8.28 1.84
N VAL A 37 -1.20 -7.00 1.54
CA VAL A 37 -0.33 -6.07 2.26
C VAL A 37 -1.19 -5.06 2.99
N THR A 38 -1.15 -5.07 4.32
CA THR A 38 -1.88 -4.09 5.13
C THR A 38 -0.93 -2.97 5.54
N LEU A 39 -1.19 -1.77 5.08
CA LEU A 39 -0.40 -0.59 5.42
C LEU A 39 -1.25 0.47 6.11
N PRO A 40 -0.72 1.13 7.16
CA PRO A 40 -1.39 2.27 7.75
C PRO A 40 -1.41 3.43 6.76
N ARG A 41 -2.52 4.16 6.74
CA ARG A 41 -2.71 5.36 5.92
C ARG A 41 -1.66 6.43 6.19
N THR A 42 -1.04 6.44 7.37
CA THR A 42 0.07 7.34 7.69
C THR A 42 1.30 7.11 6.81
N LEU A 43 1.47 5.90 6.26
CA LEU A 43 2.51 5.56 5.29
C LEU A 43 2.03 5.66 3.83
N LEU A 44 0.79 6.12 3.60
CA LEU A 44 0.20 6.26 2.27
C LEU A 44 -0.20 7.73 2.03
N ALA A 45 0.38 8.34 1.01
CA ALA A 45 0.01 9.64 0.51
C ALA A 45 -0.97 9.51 -0.66
N ALA A 46 -2.04 10.30 -0.67
CA ALA A 46 -2.90 10.39 -1.84
C ALA A 46 -2.20 11.19 -2.94
N ASN A 47 -2.07 10.59 -4.14
CA ASN A 47 -1.62 11.31 -5.31
C ASN A 47 -2.79 12.16 -5.86
N PRO A 48 -2.58 13.44 -6.21
CA PRO A 48 -3.57 14.24 -6.96
C PRO A 48 -4.06 13.57 -8.27
N GLU A 49 -3.31 12.63 -8.85
CA GLU A 49 -3.70 11.86 -10.04
C GLU A 49 -4.68 10.70 -9.76
N GLY A 50 -5.07 10.49 -8.49
CA GLY A 50 -6.05 9.48 -8.10
C GLY A 50 -5.47 8.14 -7.64
N GLY A 51 -4.15 8.00 -7.59
CA GLY A 51 -3.44 6.86 -7.01
C GLY A 51 -3.03 7.07 -5.55
N LEU A 52 -2.37 6.06 -4.97
CA LEU A 52 -1.69 6.15 -3.67
C LEU A 52 -0.18 5.99 -3.84
N TYR A 53 0.55 6.78 -3.07
CA TYR A 53 1.99 6.68 -2.92
C TYR A 53 2.32 6.15 -1.54
N ALA A 54 3.01 5.01 -1.45
CA ALA A 54 3.61 4.61 -0.20
C ALA A 54 4.85 5.47 0.08
N LEU A 55 4.94 6.01 1.28
CA LEU A 55 6.06 6.84 1.76
C LEU A 55 7.30 6.00 2.11
N ALA A 56 7.17 4.68 2.07
CA ALA A 56 8.24 3.71 2.31
C ALA A 56 8.61 3.00 1.01
N ASN A 57 9.84 2.47 0.97
CA ASN A 57 10.30 1.64 -0.14
C ASN A 57 9.67 0.25 -0.09
N TYR A 58 9.60 -0.44 -1.22
CA TYR A 58 9.10 -1.81 -1.29
C TYR A 58 9.81 -2.74 -0.29
N ALA A 59 11.13 -2.65 -0.18
CA ALA A 59 11.92 -3.45 0.74
C ALA A 59 11.55 -3.20 2.22
N ASP A 60 11.33 -1.94 2.61
CA ASP A 60 10.97 -1.56 3.97
C ASP A 60 9.55 -2.03 4.30
N ILE A 61 8.63 -1.94 3.34
CA ILE A 61 7.26 -2.46 3.47
C ILE A 61 7.28 -3.98 3.65
N MET A 62 8.02 -4.70 2.81
CA MET A 62 8.14 -6.15 2.90
C MET A 62 8.81 -6.59 4.20
N ALA A 63 9.81 -5.85 4.68
CA ALA A 63 10.43 -6.09 5.98
C ALA A 63 9.45 -5.85 7.13
N ALA A 64 8.68 -4.76 7.08
CA ALA A 64 7.67 -4.44 8.08
C ALA A 64 6.51 -5.45 8.08
N MET A 65 6.08 -5.91 6.90
CA MET A 65 5.07 -6.96 6.73
C MET A 65 5.54 -8.29 7.32
N GLN A 66 6.80 -8.68 7.06
CA GLN A 66 7.40 -9.86 7.68
C GLN A 66 7.52 -9.70 9.20
N ALA A 67 7.80 -8.50 9.70
CA ALA A 67 7.86 -8.22 11.13
C ALA A 67 6.48 -8.16 11.81
N ALA A 68 5.43 -7.76 11.09
CA ALA A 68 4.06 -7.67 11.60
C ALA A 68 3.30 -9.01 11.54
N GLY A 69 3.75 -9.95 10.72
CA GLY A 69 3.17 -11.30 10.57
C GLY A 69 3.85 -12.40 11.40
N GLY A 70 4.68 -12.05 12.39
CA GLY A 70 5.38 -12.98 13.28
C GLY A 70 4.63 -13.27 14.58
#